data_AF-A0A3E0D6W3-F1
#
_entry.id   AF-A0A3E0D6W3-F1
#
_cell.length_a   1.000
_cell.length_b   1.000
_cell.length_c   1.000
_cell.angle_alpha   90.00
_cell.angle_beta   90.00
_cell.angle_gamma   90.00
#
_symmetry.space_group_name_H-M   'P 1'
#
loop_
_entity.id
_entity.type
_entity.pdbx_description
1 polymer ?
#
loop_
_entity_poly.entity_id
_entity_poly.type
_entity_poly.pdbx_seq_one_letter_code
_entity_poly.pdbx_strand_id
1 'polypeptide(L)'
;MDEEINNLLKTTYKICLDEAVHLILAFLKEPKLKELALSEAIGGTVSRDAIKNEFGAIFNGSMGWYCRNQENNNYPKLFIAFEDGSYDVGKVPDFPTSETLLCPSSTFTYKGNDINEQAVLDMLLTHQIPLAGNIRISKAEVMKFINQLPDESDGIPYNVFPCSFFENRGAVNRDIEEFLLHGSLVAVRYYFGYDTSYSHKKSNRIRVIFVGVDSNGKNIIETGPITTVTSRLVQNSWPPPPPPNSI
;
A
#
# COMPACT_ATOMS: atom_id res chain seq x y z
N MET A 1 -0.56 24.16 -16.28
CA MET A 1 -0.60 24.37 -14.82
C MET A 1 -2.00 24.08 -14.26
N ASP A 2 -3.03 24.90 -14.54
CA ASP A 2 -4.38 24.66 -13.97
C ASP A 2 -5.05 23.37 -14.48
N GLU A 3 -4.84 22.99 -15.74
CA GLU A 3 -5.42 21.75 -16.29
C GLU A 3 -4.75 20.48 -15.75
N GLU A 4 -3.42 20.49 -15.57
CA GLU A 4 -2.67 19.37 -15.01
C GLU A 4 -3.00 19.14 -13.54
N ILE A 5 -3.11 20.22 -12.76
CA ILE A 5 -3.57 20.16 -11.37
C ILE A 5 -5.00 19.62 -11.31
N ASN A 6 -5.90 20.09 -12.19
CA ASN A 6 -7.27 19.58 -12.25
C ASN A 6 -7.35 18.09 -12.66
N ASN A 7 -6.50 17.64 -13.57
CA ASN A 7 -6.42 16.22 -13.95
C ASN A 7 -5.84 15.36 -12.83
N LEU A 8 -4.83 15.86 -12.12
CA LEU A 8 -4.30 15.21 -10.93
C LEU A 8 -5.40 15.09 -9.87
N LEU A 9 -6.13 16.17 -9.56
CA LEU A 9 -7.22 16.15 -8.58
C LEU A 9 -8.36 15.16 -8.91
N LYS A 10 -8.57 14.85 -10.20
CA LYS A 10 -9.59 13.89 -10.67
C LYS A 10 -9.07 12.46 -10.84
N THR A 11 -7.75 12.24 -10.77
CA THR A 11 -7.17 10.91 -10.96
C THR A 11 -7.67 10.00 -9.85
N THR A 12 -8.26 8.85 -10.23
CA THR A 12 -8.73 7.84 -9.27
C THR A 12 -7.60 6.93 -8.82
N TYR A 13 -7.66 6.50 -7.57
CA TYR A 13 -6.79 5.47 -7.01
C TYR A 13 -7.48 4.12 -6.93
N LYS A 14 -8.77 4.08 -7.24
CA LYS A 14 -9.50 2.83 -7.39
C LYS A 14 -8.89 2.07 -8.56
N ILE A 15 -8.63 0.79 -8.33
CA ILE A 15 -8.14 -0.11 -9.35
C ILE A 15 -9.14 -1.23 -9.56
N CYS A 16 -9.07 -1.87 -10.73
CA CYS A 16 -9.80 -3.11 -10.95
C CYS A 16 -9.05 -4.31 -10.36
N LEU A 17 -9.72 -5.47 -10.26
CA LEU A 17 -9.10 -6.68 -9.74
C LEU A 17 -7.96 -7.17 -10.63
N ASP A 18 -8.12 -7.02 -11.94
CA ASP A 18 -7.09 -7.39 -12.92
C ASP A 18 -5.79 -6.59 -12.72
N GLU A 19 -5.88 -5.28 -12.53
CA GLU A 19 -4.74 -4.42 -12.21
C GLU A 19 -4.04 -4.83 -10.90
N ALA A 20 -4.81 -5.15 -9.86
CA ALA A 20 -4.25 -5.64 -8.60
C ALA A 20 -3.49 -6.97 -8.81
N VAL A 21 -4.06 -7.90 -9.58
CA VAL A 21 -3.42 -9.17 -9.94
C VAL A 21 -2.12 -8.93 -10.68
N HIS A 22 -2.11 -8.03 -11.67
CA HIS A 22 -0.93 -7.71 -12.46
C HIS A 22 0.20 -7.11 -11.61
N LEU A 23 -0.12 -6.15 -10.75
CA LEU A 23 0.85 -5.51 -9.85
C LEU A 23 1.45 -6.52 -8.87
N ILE A 24 0.62 -7.36 -8.24
CA ILE A 24 1.09 -8.39 -7.28
C ILE A 24 1.92 -9.45 -8.00
N LEU A 25 1.50 -9.89 -9.20
CA LEU A 25 2.24 -10.85 -9.99
C LEU A 25 3.61 -10.31 -10.40
N ALA A 26 3.70 -9.03 -10.77
CA ALA A 26 4.98 -8.39 -11.07
C ALA A 26 5.91 -8.39 -9.85
N PHE A 27 5.37 -8.12 -8.65
CA PHE A 27 6.14 -8.21 -7.40
C PHE A 27 6.68 -9.63 -7.15
N LEU A 28 5.85 -10.64 -7.40
CA LEU A 28 6.23 -12.06 -7.26
C LEU A 28 7.19 -12.57 -8.34
N LYS A 29 7.30 -11.88 -9.48
CA LYS A 29 8.21 -12.24 -10.58
C LYS A 29 9.57 -11.54 -10.46
N GLU A 30 9.64 -10.41 -9.77
CA GLU A 30 10.88 -9.69 -9.54
C GLU A 30 11.76 -10.45 -8.53
N PRO A 31 13.00 -10.89 -8.88
CA PRO A 31 13.73 -11.91 -8.11
C PRO A 31 13.90 -11.63 -6.61
N LYS A 32 14.32 -10.42 -6.23
CA LYS A 32 14.57 -10.09 -4.82
C LYS A 32 13.27 -9.79 -4.07
N LEU A 33 12.27 -9.21 -4.73
CA LEU A 33 10.94 -8.98 -4.14
C LEU A 33 10.18 -10.29 -3.95
N LYS A 34 10.33 -11.25 -4.88
CA LYS A 34 9.82 -12.62 -4.75
C LYS A 34 10.34 -13.28 -3.49
N GLU A 35 11.63 -13.16 -3.19
CA GLU A 35 12.22 -13.73 -1.98
C GLU A 35 11.53 -13.16 -0.72
N LEU A 36 11.34 -11.84 -0.67
CA LEU A 36 10.59 -11.20 0.43
C LEU A 36 9.14 -11.69 0.50
N ALA A 37 8.45 -11.78 -0.64
CA ALA A 37 7.06 -12.22 -0.70
C ALA A 37 6.85 -13.64 -0.12
N LEU A 38 7.82 -14.51 -0.36
CA LEU A 38 7.77 -15.92 0.05
C LEU A 38 8.26 -16.13 1.48
N SER A 39 9.23 -15.34 1.94
CA SER A 39 9.90 -15.55 3.24
C SER A 39 9.46 -14.59 4.35
N GLU A 40 9.10 -13.35 4.01
CA GLU A 40 8.83 -12.27 4.98
C GLU A 40 7.38 -11.80 4.92
N ALA A 41 6.95 -11.21 3.80
CA ALA A 41 5.56 -10.78 3.59
C ALA A 41 5.25 -10.45 2.12
N ILE A 42 4.04 -10.79 1.68
CA ILE A 42 3.38 -10.20 0.49
C ILE A 42 2.33 -9.16 0.89
N GLY A 43 2.03 -9.04 2.20
CA GLY A 43 1.07 -8.09 2.72
C GLY A 43 0.84 -8.21 4.23
N GLY A 44 -0.10 -7.43 4.73
CA GLY A 44 -0.50 -7.41 6.14
C GLY A 44 -1.95 -6.97 6.31
N THR A 45 -2.49 -7.10 7.52
CA THR A 45 -3.85 -6.66 7.85
C THR A 45 -3.80 -5.71 9.03
N VAL A 46 -4.42 -4.54 8.88
CA VAL A 46 -4.57 -3.53 9.94
C VAL A 46 -6.04 -3.23 10.15
N SER A 47 -6.40 -2.78 11.36
CA SER A 47 -7.76 -2.33 11.61
C SER A 47 -8.10 -1.10 10.75
N ARG A 48 -9.39 -0.89 10.50
CA ARG A 48 -9.86 0.31 9.81
C ARG A 48 -9.36 1.60 10.47
N ASP A 49 -9.27 1.61 11.80
CA ASP A 49 -8.87 2.79 12.57
C ASP A 49 -7.37 3.12 12.43
N ALA A 50 -6.54 2.20 11.92
CA ALA A 50 -5.15 2.52 11.58
C ALA A 50 -5.02 3.46 10.38
N ILE A 51 -6.08 3.59 9.57
CA ILE A 51 -6.08 4.34 8.31
C ILE A 51 -6.96 5.61 8.41
N LYS A 52 -7.77 5.75 9.45
CA LYS A 52 -9.00 6.58 9.38
C LYS A 52 -8.84 8.04 9.84
N ASN A 53 -7.79 8.46 10.55
CA ASN A 53 -8.10 9.40 11.62
C ASN A 53 -8.39 10.85 11.22
N GLU A 54 -7.98 11.41 10.07
CA GLU A 54 -8.31 12.81 9.78
C GLU A 54 -8.60 13.16 8.30
N PHE A 55 -9.74 12.69 7.78
CA PHE A 55 -10.29 13.19 6.50
C PHE A 55 -10.98 14.55 6.71
N GLY A 56 -10.23 15.65 6.68
CA GLY A 56 -10.78 16.99 6.93
C GLY A 56 -10.24 18.13 6.04
N ALA A 57 -9.05 17.97 5.46
CA ALA A 57 -8.44 18.95 4.56
C ALA A 57 -7.92 18.29 3.27
N ILE A 58 -7.66 19.10 2.24
CA ILE A 58 -7.08 18.65 0.97
C ILE A 58 -5.67 18.10 1.25
N PHE A 59 -5.36 16.91 0.74
CA PHE A 59 -4.10 16.17 0.97
C PHE A 59 -3.90 15.65 2.41
N ASN A 60 -5.00 15.47 3.16
CA ASN A 60 -4.98 14.68 4.38
C ASN A 60 -5.34 13.23 4.10
N GLY A 61 -4.64 12.34 4.78
CA GLY A 61 -4.88 10.91 4.67
C GLY A 61 -4.02 10.10 5.61
N SER A 62 -3.85 8.83 5.26
CA SER A 62 -2.94 7.92 5.94
C SER A 62 -1.62 7.84 5.18
N MET A 63 -0.51 8.05 5.88
CA MET A 63 0.83 7.83 5.36
C MET A 63 1.32 6.45 5.83
N GLY A 64 1.73 5.62 4.88
CA GLY A 64 2.29 4.29 5.13
C GLY A 64 3.79 4.26 4.86
N TRP A 65 4.59 3.98 5.88
CA TRP A 65 6.05 3.86 5.80
C TRP A 65 6.48 2.42 5.52
N TYR A 66 7.26 2.20 4.46
CA TYR A 66 7.80 0.89 4.14
C TYR A 66 8.87 0.50 5.16
N CYS A 67 8.64 -0.57 5.92
CA CYS A 67 9.53 -1.00 6.99
C CYS A 67 10.00 -2.43 6.75
N ARG A 68 11.31 -2.66 6.85
CA ARG A 68 11.88 -4.01 6.91
C ARG A 68 12.69 -4.16 8.19
N ASN A 69 12.23 -5.05 9.06
CA ASN A 69 12.86 -5.36 10.34
C ASN A 69 13.81 -6.54 10.18
N GLN A 70 15.11 -6.26 10.19
CA GLN A 70 16.14 -7.30 10.14
C GLN A 70 16.50 -7.83 11.54
N GLU A 71 16.03 -7.18 12.60
CA GLU A 71 16.32 -7.56 13.98
C GLU A 71 15.47 -8.75 14.44
N ASN A 72 15.91 -9.41 15.52
CA ASN A 72 15.16 -10.47 16.18
C ASN A 72 14.32 -9.89 17.33
N ASN A 73 13.26 -9.15 16.97
CA ASN A 73 12.34 -8.52 17.91
C ASN A 73 10.88 -8.90 17.56
N ASN A 74 9.91 -8.28 18.24
CA ASN A 74 8.49 -8.64 18.11
C ASN A 74 7.77 -8.01 16.91
N TYR A 75 8.45 -7.21 16.09
CA TYR A 75 7.85 -6.58 14.91
C TYR A 75 7.92 -7.51 13.69
N PRO A 76 6.94 -7.47 12.77
CA PRO A 76 6.99 -8.26 11.54
C PRO A 76 8.25 -7.95 10.71
N LYS A 77 8.70 -8.92 9.89
CA LYS A 77 9.92 -8.77 9.08
C LYS A 77 9.80 -7.74 7.96
N LEU A 78 8.66 -7.68 7.27
CA LEU A 78 8.36 -6.68 6.25
C LEU A 78 6.92 -6.19 6.45
N PHE A 79 6.73 -4.89 6.67
CA PHE A 79 5.43 -4.32 6.98
C PHE A 79 5.29 -2.84 6.58
N ILE A 80 4.06 -2.31 6.67
CA ILE A 80 3.80 -0.88 6.58
C ILE A 80 3.45 -0.34 7.97
N ALA A 81 4.09 0.75 8.39
CA ALA A 81 3.70 1.52 9.57
C ALA A 81 2.87 2.73 9.14
N PHE A 82 1.68 2.88 9.72
CA PHE A 82 0.73 3.93 9.38
C PHE A 82 0.75 5.04 10.42
N GLU A 83 0.76 6.28 9.93
CA GLU A 83 0.40 7.46 10.70
C GLU A 83 -0.65 8.26 9.95
N ASP A 84 -1.33 9.13 10.69
CA ASP A 84 -2.10 10.20 10.08
C ASP A 84 -1.13 11.28 9.61
N GLY A 85 -1.36 11.79 8.40
CA GLY A 85 -0.46 12.78 7.82
C GLY A 85 -1.18 13.68 6.84
N SER A 86 -0.84 14.97 6.93
CA SER A 86 -0.93 15.90 5.80
C SER A 86 0.39 15.85 5.05
N TYR A 87 0.39 15.87 3.71
CA TYR A 87 1.63 16.09 2.97
C TYR A 87 1.58 17.33 2.10
N ASP A 88 2.76 17.90 1.93
CA ASP A 88 3.01 18.91 0.92
C ASP A 88 3.35 18.19 -0.39
N VAL A 89 2.53 18.38 -1.41
CA VAL A 89 2.71 17.77 -2.75
C VAL A 89 4.10 18.09 -3.34
N GLY A 90 4.72 19.20 -2.94
CA GLY A 90 6.06 19.60 -3.35
C GLY A 90 7.21 19.00 -2.53
N LYS A 91 6.93 18.31 -1.42
CA LYS A 91 7.96 17.82 -0.50
C LYS A 91 7.70 16.41 -0.02
N VAL A 92 8.61 15.51 -0.38
CA VAL A 92 8.64 14.14 0.14
C VAL A 92 8.97 14.14 1.63
N PRO A 93 8.19 13.45 2.48
CA PRO A 93 8.60 13.23 3.85
C PRO A 93 9.71 12.18 3.94
N ASP A 94 10.78 12.53 4.63
CA ASP A 94 11.93 11.63 4.85
C ASP A 94 11.75 10.73 6.09
N PHE A 95 10.88 11.13 7.03
CA PHE A 95 10.66 10.43 8.29
C PHE A 95 9.27 10.69 8.89
N PRO A 96 8.78 9.79 9.76
CA PRO A 96 7.50 9.96 10.43
C PRO A 96 7.41 11.23 11.28
N THR A 97 6.24 11.84 11.29
CA THR A 97 5.98 13.04 12.12
C THR A 97 5.45 12.68 13.49
N SER A 98 4.63 11.63 13.57
CA SER A 98 4.01 11.12 14.78
C SER A 98 5.01 10.37 15.64
N GLU A 99 4.97 10.58 16.95
CA GLU A 99 5.81 9.84 17.91
C GLU A 99 5.44 8.35 18.01
N THR A 100 4.19 8.02 17.69
CA THR A 100 3.67 6.65 17.68
C THR A 100 2.87 6.40 16.42
N LEU A 101 3.15 5.27 15.79
CA LEU A 101 2.49 4.77 14.58
C LEU A 101 1.81 3.44 14.87
N LEU A 102 0.98 2.99 13.94
CA LEU A 102 0.32 1.68 13.99
C LEU A 102 0.83 0.79 12.87
N CYS A 103 1.19 -0.45 13.19
CA CYS A 103 1.54 -1.45 12.18
C CYS A 103 0.83 -2.78 12.48
N PRO A 104 0.77 -3.73 11.52
CA PRO A 104 0.05 -4.97 11.74
C PRO A 104 0.75 -5.81 12.81
N SER A 105 -0.01 -6.51 13.67
CA SER A 105 0.58 -7.48 14.61
C SER A 105 1.18 -8.70 13.90
N SER A 106 0.74 -8.96 12.67
CA SER A 106 1.24 -10.07 11.85
C SER A 106 1.10 -9.75 10.37
N THR A 107 2.03 -10.25 9.57
CA THR A 107 2.01 -10.20 8.10
C THR A 107 1.84 -11.60 7.54
N PHE A 108 1.60 -11.70 6.24
CA PHE A 108 1.42 -12.99 5.57
C PHE A 108 2.31 -13.06 4.33
N THR A 109 2.78 -14.27 4.02
CA THR A 109 3.59 -14.56 2.83
C THR A 109 2.71 -15.13 1.72
N TYR A 110 3.22 -15.11 0.49
CA TYR A 110 2.60 -15.86 -0.60
C TYR A 110 2.74 -17.37 -0.36
N LYS A 111 1.65 -18.12 -0.51
CA LYS A 111 1.59 -19.58 -0.28
C LYS A 111 1.24 -20.38 -1.54
N GLY A 112 1.03 -19.73 -2.69
CA GLY A 112 0.73 -20.41 -3.94
C GLY A 112 1.93 -21.21 -4.44
N ASN A 113 1.66 -22.39 -5.01
CA ASN A 113 2.69 -23.24 -5.61
C ASN A 113 3.19 -22.68 -6.95
N ASP A 114 2.29 -22.01 -7.68
CA ASP A 114 2.57 -21.41 -8.98
C ASP A 114 2.54 -19.88 -8.90
N ILE A 115 3.40 -19.21 -9.66
CA ILE A 115 3.42 -17.74 -9.77
C ILE A 115 2.88 -17.35 -11.15
N ASN A 116 1.56 -17.26 -11.25
CA ASN A 116 0.84 -16.86 -12.45
C ASN A 116 -0.42 -16.04 -12.08
N GLU A 117 -1.08 -15.46 -13.08
CA GLU A 117 -2.24 -14.58 -12.89
C GLU A 117 -3.38 -15.29 -12.15
N GLN A 118 -3.72 -16.52 -12.56
CA GLN A 118 -4.80 -17.29 -11.95
C GLN A 118 -4.52 -17.56 -10.47
N ALA A 119 -3.29 -17.94 -10.10
CA ALA A 119 -2.92 -18.22 -8.72
C ALA A 119 -2.98 -16.97 -7.83
N VAL A 120 -2.64 -15.79 -8.37
CA VAL A 120 -2.77 -14.50 -7.64
C VAL A 120 -4.24 -14.11 -7.52
N LEU A 121 -5.03 -14.29 -8.58
CA LEU A 121 -6.48 -14.06 -8.56
C LEU A 121 -7.17 -14.95 -7.52
N ASP A 122 -6.87 -16.26 -7.53
CA ASP A 122 -7.41 -17.22 -6.58
C ASP A 122 -7.01 -16.87 -5.16
N MET A 123 -5.75 -16.48 -4.95
CA MET A 123 -5.30 -15.95 -3.66
C MET A 123 -6.20 -14.79 -3.23
N LEU A 124 -6.38 -13.75 -4.04
CA LEU A 124 -7.18 -12.59 -3.67
C LEU A 124 -8.64 -12.95 -3.37
N LEU A 125 -9.28 -13.79 -4.19
CA LEU A 125 -10.69 -14.17 -4.04
C LEU A 125 -10.95 -15.07 -2.82
N THR A 126 -9.98 -15.91 -2.46
CA THR A 126 -10.11 -16.88 -1.37
C THR A 126 -9.40 -16.45 -0.09
N HIS A 127 -8.67 -15.33 -0.09
CA HIS A 127 -7.84 -14.96 1.05
C HIS A 127 -8.68 -14.70 2.30
N GLN A 128 -8.49 -15.57 3.29
CA GLN A 128 -9.11 -15.45 4.59
C GLN A 128 -8.05 -15.67 5.67
N ILE A 129 -7.79 -14.63 6.44
CA ILE A 129 -6.88 -14.67 7.59
C ILE A 129 -7.65 -14.09 8.78
N PRO A 130 -7.58 -14.72 9.97
CA PRO A 130 -8.16 -14.16 11.19
C PRO A 130 -7.75 -12.70 11.40
N LEU A 131 -8.70 -11.88 11.84
CA LEU A 131 -8.42 -10.48 12.13
C LEU A 131 -7.38 -10.40 13.25
N ALA A 132 -6.26 -9.78 12.94
CA ALA A 132 -5.20 -9.50 13.88
C ALA A 132 -5.27 -8.02 14.29
N GLY A 133 -4.83 -7.71 15.50
CA GLY A 133 -4.82 -6.34 16.00
C GLY A 133 -3.72 -5.50 15.34
N ASN A 134 -3.69 -4.22 15.69
CA ASN A 134 -2.56 -3.36 15.40
C ASN A 134 -1.60 -3.39 16.60
N ILE A 135 -0.31 -3.22 16.33
CA ILE A 135 0.69 -2.92 17.35
C ILE A 135 1.13 -1.47 17.22
N ARG A 136 1.41 -0.85 18.36
CA ARG A 136 2.02 0.48 18.40
C ARG A 136 3.53 0.35 18.20
N ILE A 137 4.07 1.18 17.33
CA ILE A 137 5.50 1.26 17.07
C ILE A 137 5.94 2.72 17.24
N SER A 138 7.04 2.96 17.94
CA SER A 138 7.53 4.32 18.14
C SER A 138 8.19 4.83 16.86
N LYS A 139 8.22 6.15 16.70
CA LYS A 139 9.00 6.79 15.62
C LYS A 139 10.45 6.31 15.59
N ALA A 140 11.09 6.21 16.75
CA ALA A 140 12.48 5.75 16.85
C ALA A 140 12.66 4.32 16.30
N GLU A 141 11.70 3.42 16.56
CA GLU A 141 11.73 2.07 15.99
C GLU A 141 11.44 2.08 14.48
N VAL A 142 10.46 2.86 14.01
CA VAL A 142 10.21 2.99 12.55
C VAL A 142 11.45 3.48 11.82
N MET A 143 12.15 4.47 12.38
CA MET A 143 13.39 5.00 11.80
C MET A 143 14.51 3.96 11.69
N LYS A 144 14.48 2.89 12.48
CA LYS A 144 15.43 1.77 12.34
C LYS A 144 15.08 0.82 11.20
N PHE A 145 13.85 0.80 10.72
CA PHE A 145 13.36 -0.18 9.73
C PHE A 145 12.99 0.43 8.39
N ILE A 146 12.82 1.76 8.35
CA ILE A 146 12.34 2.50 7.19
C ILE A 146 13.23 2.31 5.96
N ASN A 147 12.58 1.99 4.84
CA ASN A 147 13.19 1.83 3.51
C ASN A 147 14.41 0.88 3.44
N GLN A 148 14.49 -0.12 4.31
CA GLN A 148 15.55 -1.15 4.28
C GLN A 148 15.24 -2.32 3.32
N LEU A 149 14.56 -2.02 2.22
CA LEU A 149 14.32 -2.99 1.16
C LEU A 149 15.63 -3.37 0.47
N PRO A 150 15.77 -4.59 -0.06
CA PRO A 150 16.94 -4.94 -0.87
C PRO A 150 16.99 -4.04 -2.12
N ASP A 151 18.18 -3.71 -2.61
CA ASP A 151 18.33 -3.03 -3.90
C ASP A 151 18.12 -4.01 -5.06
N GLU A 152 17.94 -3.53 -6.28
CA GLU A 152 18.02 -4.30 -7.52
C GLU A 152 19.42 -4.88 -7.76
N SER A 153 19.59 -5.71 -8.79
CA SER A 153 20.87 -6.36 -9.08
C SER A 153 21.99 -5.38 -9.47
N ASP A 154 21.64 -4.18 -9.92
CA ASP A 154 22.54 -3.08 -10.29
C ASP A 154 22.74 -2.05 -9.17
N GLY A 155 22.19 -2.31 -7.97
CA GLY A 155 22.29 -1.42 -6.81
C GLY A 155 21.29 -0.26 -6.82
N ILE A 156 20.29 -0.28 -7.71
CA ILE A 156 19.22 0.72 -7.70
C ILE A 156 18.18 0.33 -6.64
N PRO A 157 17.81 1.23 -5.71
CA PRO A 157 16.78 0.93 -4.72
C PRO A 157 15.40 0.77 -5.38
N TYR A 158 14.60 -0.20 -4.94
CA TYR A 158 13.23 -0.40 -5.48
C TYR A 158 12.32 0.81 -5.24
N ASN A 159 12.50 1.49 -4.09
CA ASN A 159 11.79 2.71 -3.73
C ASN A 159 12.80 3.78 -3.30
N VAL A 160 12.77 4.91 -4.00
CA VAL A 160 13.57 6.11 -3.64
C VAL A 160 12.93 6.79 -2.44
N PHE A 161 11.60 6.84 -2.39
CA PHE A 161 10.85 7.47 -1.33
C PHE A 161 10.32 6.43 -0.32
N PRO A 162 10.48 6.69 0.99
CA PRO A 162 10.24 5.70 2.04
C PRO A 162 8.76 5.49 2.41
N CYS A 163 7.83 6.16 1.75
CA CYS A 163 6.42 6.18 2.12
C CYS A 163 5.46 6.11 0.92
N SER A 164 4.23 5.74 1.26
CA SER A 164 3.03 5.71 0.44
C SER A 164 1.96 6.59 1.07
N PHE A 165 1.11 7.21 0.26
CA PHE A 165 -0.03 7.96 0.77
C PHE A 165 -1.36 7.38 0.32
N PHE A 166 -2.35 7.53 1.18
CA PHE A 166 -3.73 7.18 0.94
C PHE A 166 -4.58 8.37 1.36
N GLU A 167 -5.04 9.16 0.39
CA GLU A 167 -5.65 10.47 0.64
C GLU A 167 -6.98 10.66 -0.08
N ASN A 168 -7.72 11.66 0.37
CA ASN A 168 -8.75 12.31 -0.43
C ASN A 168 -8.19 13.61 -1.02
N ARG A 169 -8.50 13.89 -2.29
CA ARG A 169 -8.15 15.17 -2.94
C ARG A 169 -9.35 16.13 -2.87
N GLY A 170 -9.67 16.55 -1.65
CA GLY A 170 -10.81 17.44 -1.36
C GLY A 170 -12.16 16.82 -1.73
N ALA A 171 -13.07 17.65 -2.28
CA ALA A 171 -14.38 17.18 -2.72
C ALA A 171 -14.37 16.46 -4.08
N VAL A 172 -13.23 16.46 -4.79
CA VAL A 172 -13.13 15.96 -6.17
C VAL A 172 -12.82 14.47 -6.22
N ASN A 173 -11.90 14.00 -5.38
CA ASN A 173 -11.61 12.57 -5.22
C ASN A 173 -11.76 12.19 -3.73
N ARG A 174 -12.69 11.29 -3.45
CA ARG A 174 -12.97 10.73 -2.12
C ARG A 174 -12.80 9.21 -2.09
N ASP A 175 -11.89 8.68 -2.90
CA ASP A 175 -11.75 7.22 -3.11
C ASP A 175 -11.45 6.46 -1.82
N ILE A 176 -10.60 7.00 -0.95
CA ILE A 176 -10.28 6.37 0.34
C ILE A 176 -11.48 6.40 1.28
N GLU A 177 -12.19 7.52 1.34
CA GLU A 177 -13.41 7.59 2.14
C GLU A 177 -14.48 6.62 1.63
N GLU A 178 -14.72 6.57 0.32
CA GLU A 178 -15.67 5.62 -0.27
C GLU A 178 -15.29 4.16 0.01
N PHE A 179 -13.99 3.85 -0.03
CA PHE A 179 -13.47 2.54 0.35
C PHE A 179 -13.74 2.22 1.84
N LEU A 180 -13.41 3.15 2.75
CA LEU A 180 -13.56 2.95 4.20
C LEU A 180 -15.01 2.97 4.69
N LEU A 181 -15.91 3.67 3.98
CA LEU A 181 -17.35 3.75 4.29
C LEU A 181 -18.12 2.52 3.84
N HIS A 182 -17.48 1.55 3.20
CA HIS A 182 -18.16 0.34 2.81
C HIS A 182 -18.70 -0.44 4.03
N GLY A 183 -20.02 -0.64 4.09
CA GLY A 183 -20.73 -1.07 5.31
C GLY A 183 -20.28 -2.40 5.94
N SER A 184 -19.67 -3.30 5.19
CA SER A 184 -19.14 -4.58 5.70
C SER A 184 -17.64 -4.55 6.09
N LEU A 185 -16.94 -3.44 5.86
CA LEU A 185 -15.49 -3.32 6.10
C LEU A 185 -15.21 -3.13 7.60
N VAL A 186 -14.43 -4.06 8.17
CA VAL A 186 -13.94 -3.98 9.56
C VAL A 186 -12.42 -3.76 9.65
N ALA A 187 -11.69 -4.15 8.61
CA ALA A 187 -10.25 -4.05 8.53
C ALA A 187 -9.80 -3.81 7.07
N VAL A 188 -8.53 -3.43 6.92
CA VAL A 188 -7.87 -3.22 5.64
C VAL A 188 -6.75 -4.25 5.51
N ARG A 189 -6.79 -5.03 4.43
CA ARG A 189 -5.68 -5.87 4.03
C ARG A 189 -4.89 -5.13 2.95
N TYR A 190 -3.59 -5.01 3.14
CA TYR A 190 -2.72 -4.46 2.12
C TYR A 190 -1.88 -5.54 1.47
N TYR A 191 -1.59 -5.37 0.20
CA TYR A 191 -0.69 -6.21 -0.59
C TYR A 191 0.40 -5.35 -1.22
N PHE A 192 1.61 -5.90 -1.33
CA PHE A 192 2.67 -5.30 -2.11
C PHE A 192 2.52 -5.67 -3.58
N GLY A 193 2.53 -4.66 -4.45
CA GLY A 193 2.59 -4.78 -5.90
C GLY A 193 3.86 -4.11 -6.44
N TYR A 194 4.20 -4.39 -7.69
CA TYR A 194 5.36 -3.80 -8.37
C TYR A 194 4.94 -3.21 -9.72
N ASP A 195 5.17 -1.92 -9.88
CA ASP A 195 4.86 -1.15 -11.09
C ASP A 195 6.09 -1.07 -11.98
N THR A 196 6.00 -1.71 -13.14
CA THR A 196 7.09 -1.77 -14.14
C THR A 196 6.96 -0.70 -15.23
N SER A 197 5.95 0.18 -15.14
CA SER A 197 5.70 1.22 -16.12
C SER A 197 6.85 2.23 -16.17
N TYR A 198 7.10 2.77 -17.37
CA TYR A 198 8.22 3.67 -17.62
C TYR A 198 8.19 4.93 -16.75
N SER A 199 6.99 5.46 -16.45
CA SER A 199 6.77 6.64 -15.62
C SER A 199 7.21 6.47 -14.17
N HIS A 200 7.29 5.24 -13.66
CA HIS A 200 7.55 4.96 -12.24
C HIS A 200 8.91 4.33 -11.97
N LYS A 201 9.70 4.03 -13.01
CA LYS A 201 11.06 3.48 -12.89
C LYS A 201 12.01 4.31 -12.03
N LYS A 202 11.75 5.62 -11.86
CA LYS A 202 12.69 6.57 -11.25
C LYS A 202 12.43 6.91 -9.79
N SER A 203 11.23 6.68 -9.24
CA SER A 203 10.83 7.39 -8.02
C SER A 203 10.00 6.61 -7.01
N ASN A 204 9.37 5.47 -7.35
CA ASN A 204 8.89 4.42 -6.44
C ASN A 204 8.13 3.38 -7.26
N ARG A 205 8.56 2.13 -7.16
CA ARG A 205 8.01 1.04 -7.97
C ARG A 205 7.12 0.11 -7.17
N ILE A 206 7.28 0.03 -5.86
CA ILE A 206 6.42 -0.82 -5.03
C ILE A 206 5.11 -0.07 -4.72
N ARG A 207 3.99 -0.66 -5.11
CA ARG A 207 2.64 -0.20 -4.79
C ARG A 207 2.10 -0.90 -3.56
N VAL A 208 1.31 -0.18 -2.78
CA VAL A 208 0.53 -0.75 -1.69
C VAL A 208 -0.94 -0.74 -2.12
N ILE A 209 -1.53 -1.94 -2.19
CA ILE A 209 -2.90 -2.15 -2.65
C ILE A 209 -3.76 -2.51 -1.45
N PHE A 210 -4.75 -1.68 -1.14
CA PHE A 210 -5.74 -1.91 -0.10
C PHE A 210 -6.93 -2.71 -0.62
N VAL A 211 -7.34 -3.68 0.18
CA VAL A 211 -8.51 -4.54 0.00
C VAL A 211 -9.32 -4.52 1.28
N GLY A 212 -10.63 -4.27 1.18
CA GLY A 212 -11.52 -4.30 2.34
C GLY A 212 -11.64 -5.72 2.90
N VAL A 213 -11.75 -5.86 4.22
CA VAL A 213 -11.90 -7.15 4.89
C VAL A 213 -13.18 -7.17 5.74
N ASP A 214 -13.92 -8.28 5.66
CA ASP A 214 -15.14 -8.49 6.44
C ASP A 214 -14.86 -9.00 7.88
N SER A 215 -15.91 -9.15 8.69
CA SER A 215 -15.82 -9.64 10.07
C SER A 215 -15.28 -11.07 10.19
N ASN A 216 -15.27 -11.84 9.10
CA ASN A 216 -14.73 -13.21 9.07
C ASN A 216 -13.27 -13.25 8.62
N GLY A 217 -12.64 -12.10 8.35
CA GLY A 217 -11.28 -12.02 7.86
C GLY A 217 -11.15 -12.29 6.36
N LYS A 218 -12.24 -12.33 5.61
CA LYS A 218 -12.25 -12.56 4.16
C LYS A 218 -12.13 -11.24 3.40
N ASN A 219 -11.41 -11.25 2.29
CA ASN A 219 -11.41 -10.13 1.35
C ASN A 219 -12.82 -9.84 0.82
N ILE A 220 -13.19 -8.57 0.80
CA ILE A 220 -14.42 -8.06 0.18
C ILE A 220 -14.09 -7.67 -1.25
N ILE A 221 -14.21 -8.62 -2.17
CA ILE A 221 -14.00 -8.41 -3.62
C ILE A 221 -15.32 -8.67 -4.33
N GLU A 222 -15.69 -7.81 -5.27
CA GLU A 222 -16.91 -7.97 -6.05
C GLU A 222 -16.76 -9.10 -7.08
N THR A 223 -17.82 -9.88 -7.27
CA THR A 223 -17.88 -10.99 -8.23
C THR A 223 -18.22 -10.54 -9.66
N GLY A 224 -18.17 -9.23 -9.93
CA GLY A 224 -18.37 -8.67 -11.27
C GLY A 224 -17.19 -8.94 -12.20
N PRO A 225 -17.22 -8.42 -13.45
CA PRO A 225 -16.08 -8.53 -14.36
C PRO A 225 -14.81 -7.98 -13.70
N ILE A 226 -13.71 -8.75 -13.74
CA ILE A 226 -12.45 -8.41 -13.05
C ILE A 226 -11.82 -7.08 -13.50
N THR A 227 -12.21 -6.60 -14.68
CA THR A 227 -11.78 -5.33 -15.30
C THR A 227 -12.60 -4.13 -14.81
N THR A 228 -13.63 -4.35 -13.99
CA THR A 228 -14.45 -3.26 -13.45
C THR A 228 -13.70 -2.60 -12.30
N VAL A 229 -13.51 -1.28 -12.38
CA VAL A 229 -12.99 -0.49 -11.26
C VAL A 229 -14.07 -0.40 -10.19
N THR A 230 -13.72 -0.73 -8.95
CA THR A 230 -14.65 -0.75 -7.81
C THR A 230 -14.11 0.08 -6.66
N SER A 231 -14.98 0.48 -5.72
CA SER A 231 -14.54 1.13 -4.47
C SER A 231 -13.88 0.15 -3.49
N ARG A 232 -13.61 -1.10 -3.90
CA ARG A 232 -13.11 -2.18 -3.02
C ARG A 232 -11.61 -2.35 -3.02
N LEU A 233 -10.96 -1.80 -4.04
CA LEU A 233 -9.54 -1.93 -4.27
C LEU A 233 -9.00 -0.53 -4.51
N VAL A 234 -8.09 -0.09 -3.67
CA VAL A 234 -7.46 1.22 -3.79
C VAL A 234 -5.94 1.05 -3.69
N GLN A 235 -5.18 1.66 -4.58
CA GLN A 235 -3.73 1.74 -4.45
C GLN A 235 -3.27 3.06 -3.85
N ASN A 236 -2.02 3.13 -3.41
CA ASN A 236 -1.44 4.37 -2.91
C ASN A 236 -1.41 5.46 -4.00
N SER A 237 -1.67 6.71 -3.57
CA SER A 237 -1.72 7.90 -4.43
C SER A 237 -0.36 8.49 -4.76
N TRP A 238 0.59 8.34 -3.84
CA TRP A 238 1.89 8.99 -3.85
C TRP A 238 2.98 7.96 -3.57
N PRO A 239 4.15 8.09 -4.21
CA PRO A 239 4.52 9.20 -5.10
C PRO A 239 3.94 9.09 -6.51
N PRO A 240 3.31 10.16 -7.06
CA PRO A 240 3.20 10.29 -8.50
C PRO A 240 4.61 10.39 -9.09
N PRO A 241 4.79 10.18 -10.41
CA PRO A 241 6.06 10.47 -11.05
C PRO A 241 6.47 11.92 -10.71
N PRO A 242 7.77 12.22 -10.51
CA PRO A 242 8.23 13.60 -10.55
C PRO A 242 7.67 14.25 -11.82
N PRO A 243 7.15 15.49 -11.76
CA PRO A 243 6.78 16.23 -12.96
C PRO A 243 7.95 16.18 -13.95
N PRO A 244 7.72 16.17 -15.27
CA PRO A 244 8.77 16.03 -16.28
C PRO A 244 9.96 17.01 -16.15
N ASN A 245 9.79 18.09 -15.37
CA ASN A 245 10.74 19.17 -15.18
C ASN A 245 11.31 19.29 -13.75
N SER A 246 11.10 18.33 -12.85
CA SER A 246 11.82 18.32 -11.56
C SER A 246 13.15 17.58 -11.71
N ILE A 247 14.13 18.30 -12.27
CA ILE A 247 15.57 18.10 -12.12
C ILE A 247 16.16 19.46 -11.80
#